data_AF-A0A496SXB6-F1
#
_entry.id   AF-A0A496SXB6-F1
#
_cell.length_a   1.000
_cell.length_b   1.000
_cell.length_c   1.000
_cell.angle_alpha   90.00
_cell.angle_beta   90.00
_cell.angle_gamma   90.00
#
_symmetry.space_group_name_H-M   'P 1'
#
loop_
_entity.id
_entity.type
_entity.pdbx_description
1 polymer ?
#
loop_
_entity_poly.entity_id
_entity_poly.type
_entity_poly.pdbx_seq_one_letter_code
_entity_poly.pdbx_strand_id
1 'polypeptide(L)'
;VEYDSWTGSATATSGGTYTGSVNKTFSFTVDSGGTLGTDTIQISWEDSEGNSGSFDVDPTEVGTAVDIGELSGDGQGVTVTLSSSGETVTTGDTFSIDVFNPTLQSPQDAELKVDNVYMTRESNTITDVIDGVTITLKSADSTKTVDLVVSDDIDGVKEKINEFVSSYVDLFSAISQYNSYDTETKTAGPLLGDGTLMNIKSRLQQIIYSAIPGLASGASYDSLSQIGIESGSNGLLSVDDDKLTDALTDDFEGVGNLFTLDWSTTNSNIRYFTRTSDTQGGTYSVVANFDAGGTLTDGTINGHTATVEGDYLVGASDYPEEGLKLKITYAGNSQETGDIRLSTGVAVQIDDEIDWITDSQDGLICGAEDGIQDAIDLLQDRIDDMERRLVVVEQNYRNQFNALEILMSQLNAQSNYLTGQLSALPTL
;
A
#
# COMPACT_ATOMS: atom_id res chain seq x y z
N VAL A 1 52.06 1.58 62.77
CA VAL A 1 51.21 0.97 63.81
C VAL A 1 50.84 -0.38 63.22
N GLU A 2 51.43 -1.45 63.75
CA GLU A 2 51.06 -2.81 63.36
C GLU A 2 49.58 -2.98 63.69
N TYR A 3 48.77 -3.25 62.67
CA TYR A 3 47.40 -3.70 62.88
C TYR A 3 47.49 -5.21 63.13
N ASP A 4 47.17 -5.62 64.36
CA ASP A 4 47.04 -7.02 64.74
C ASP A 4 46.07 -7.70 63.78
N SER A 5 46.59 -8.65 62.99
CA SER A 5 45.78 -9.57 62.21
C SER A 5 45.07 -10.52 63.17
N TRP A 6 43.75 -10.46 63.22
CA TRP A 6 42.95 -11.45 63.91
C TRP A 6 43.24 -12.87 63.38
N THR A 7 43.44 -13.83 64.29
CA THR A 7 43.67 -15.26 63.99
C THR A 7 42.54 -16.15 64.51
N GLY A 8 41.32 -15.62 64.65
CA GLY A 8 40.10 -16.43 64.82
C GLY A 8 39.51 -16.82 63.46
N SER A 9 38.63 -17.82 63.43
CA SER A 9 38.12 -18.44 62.20
C SER A 9 36.65 -18.13 61.98
N ALA A 10 36.28 -16.85 61.82
CA ALA A 10 35.00 -16.52 61.21
C ALA A 10 35.20 -16.55 59.70
N THR A 11 34.89 -17.68 59.09
CA THR A 11 34.74 -17.77 57.64
C THR A 11 33.46 -17.04 57.23
N ALA A 12 33.59 -15.79 56.80
CA ALA A 12 32.55 -15.12 56.03
C ALA A 12 32.49 -15.75 54.64
N THR A 13 31.59 -16.71 54.44
CA THR A 13 31.33 -17.26 53.11
C THR A 13 30.32 -16.38 52.40
N SER A 14 30.70 -15.83 51.24
CA SER A 14 29.80 -15.12 50.33
C SER A 14 28.79 -16.09 49.75
N GLY A 15 27.49 -15.84 49.95
CA GLY A 15 26.41 -16.74 49.53
C GLY A 15 25.25 -16.00 48.85
N GLY A 16 25.51 -15.26 47.77
CA GLY A 16 24.49 -14.49 47.04
C GLY A 16 24.73 -14.51 45.54
N THR A 17 23.69 -14.25 44.75
CA THR A 17 23.80 -14.09 43.28
C THR A 17 23.97 -12.60 43.01
N TYR A 18 25.21 -12.13 42.84
CA TYR A 18 25.46 -10.73 42.49
C TYR A 18 24.81 -10.41 41.14
N THR A 19 23.93 -9.40 41.13
CA THR A 19 23.17 -8.96 39.95
C THR A 19 23.69 -7.63 39.38
N GLY A 20 24.78 -7.08 39.94
CA GLY A 20 25.37 -5.83 39.50
C GLY A 20 26.10 -5.93 38.16
N SER A 21 26.22 -4.80 37.45
CA SER A 21 26.74 -4.75 36.08
C SER A 21 28.27 -4.57 35.98
N VAL A 22 28.96 -4.37 37.10
CA VAL A 22 30.43 -4.14 37.15
C VAL A 22 31.08 -5.00 38.23
N ASN A 23 32.37 -5.30 38.11
CA ASN A 23 33.12 -5.97 39.17
C ASN A 23 33.28 -5.03 40.37
N LYS A 24 33.10 -5.55 41.59
CA LYS A 24 33.25 -4.79 42.83
C LYS A 24 33.97 -5.59 43.89
N THR A 25 34.68 -4.89 44.77
CA THR A 25 35.14 -5.43 46.05
C THR A 25 34.34 -4.78 47.15
N PHE A 26 33.67 -5.59 47.97
CA PHE A 26 33.02 -5.14 49.19
C PHE A 26 33.96 -5.38 50.35
N SER A 27 34.33 -4.32 51.06
CA SER A 27 35.14 -4.39 52.29
C SER A 27 34.21 -4.21 53.48
N PHE A 28 34.34 -5.09 54.47
CA PHE A 28 33.51 -5.12 55.68
C PHE A 28 34.38 -4.85 56.90
N THR A 29 33.86 -4.07 57.84
CA THR A 29 34.51 -3.76 59.13
C THR A 29 33.52 -3.98 60.27
N VAL A 30 33.96 -4.67 61.31
CA VAL A 30 33.14 -4.87 62.52
C VAL A 30 33.20 -3.60 63.37
N ASP A 31 32.08 -2.89 63.47
CA ASP A 31 31.96 -1.67 64.26
C ASP A 31 31.75 -1.98 65.74
N SER A 32 30.96 -3.02 66.03
CA SER A 32 30.71 -3.51 67.39
C SER A 32 30.89 -5.03 67.47
N GLY A 33 31.98 -5.46 68.10
CA GLY A 33 32.28 -6.87 68.35
C GLY A 33 31.51 -7.47 69.53
N GLY A 34 31.67 -8.78 69.71
CA GLY A 34 30.94 -9.58 70.70
C GLY A 34 31.13 -11.07 70.48
N THR A 35 30.43 -11.90 71.26
CA THR A 35 30.42 -13.35 71.05
C THR A 35 29.27 -13.72 70.10
N LEU A 36 29.61 -14.40 69.01
CA LEU A 36 28.65 -14.83 67.99
C LEU A 36 27.59 -15.76 68.59
N GLY A 37 26.32 -15.45 68.36
CA GLY A 37 25.19 -16.23 68.87
C GLY A 37 24.72 -15.80 70.25
N THR A 38 25.36 -14.81 70.86
CA THR A 38 24.91 -14.18 72.12
C THR A 38 24.75 -12.67 72.01
N ASP A 39 25.69 -12.00 71.34
CA ASP A 39 25.68 -10.55 71.15
C ASP A 39 25.29 -10.21 69.70
N THR A 40 24.59 -9.10 69.51
CA THR A 40 24.36 -8.52 68.17
C THR A 40 25.67 -7.91 67.68
N ILE A 41 26.10 -8.27 66.48
CA ILE A 41 27.34 -7.76 65.86
C ILE A 41 26.97 -6.72 64.81
N GLN A 42 27.51 -5.51 64.95
CA GLN A 42 27.32 -4.45 63.95
C GLN A 42 28.48 -4.44 62.96
N ILE A 43 28.17 -4.49 61.67
CA ILE A 43 29.14 -4.50 60.59
C ILE A 43 28.84 -3.35 59.63
N SER A 44 29.85 -2.54 59.32
CA SER A 44 29.82 -1.59 58.21
C SER A 44 30.47 -2.20 56.98
N TRP A 45 30.07 -1.73 55.81
CA TRP A 45 30.68 -2.09 54.55
C TRP A 45 30.88 -0.89 53.65
N GLU A 46 31.89 -0.97 52.79
CA GLU A 46 32.18 -0.02 51.72
C GLU A 46 32.52 -0.80 50.44
N ASP A 47 31.94 -0.41 49.30
CA ASP A 47 32.29 -0.96 48.00
C ASP A 47 33.42 -0.16 47.35
N SER A 48 34.07 -0.76 46.34
CA SER A 48 35.14 -0.11 45.58
C SER A 48 34.73 1.13 44.78
N GLU A 49 33.43 1.48 44.76
CA GLU A 49 32.89 2.70 44.14
C GLU A 49 32.55 3.79 45.17
N GLY A 50 32.80 3.53 46.46
CA GLY A 50 32.59 4.48 47.56
C GLY A 50 31.17 4.47 48.13
N ASN A 51 30.32 3.51 47.75
CA ASN A 51 29.04 3.29 48.43
C ASN A 51 29.30 2.58 49.75
N SER A 52 28.55 2.92 50.78
CA SER A 52 28.68 2.29 52.10
C SER A 52 27.34 2.07 52.75
N GLY A 53 27.31 1.14 53.71
CA GLY A 53 26.15 0.80 54.50
C GLY A 53 26.57 0.12 55.80
N SER A 54 25.58 -0.23 56.62
CA SER A 54 25.79 -1.00 57.84
C SER A 54 24.58 -1.88 58.08
N PHE A 55 24.82 -3.06 58.65
CA PHE A 55 23.81 -4.00 59.05
C PHE A 55 24.20 -4.63 60.39
N ASP A 56 23.19 -5.11 61.10
CA ASP A 56 23.35 -5.85 62.34
C ASP A 56 23.18 -7.35 62.03
N VAL A 57 23.99 -8.18 62.67
CA VAL A 57 23.80 -9.63 62.71
C VAL A 57 23.30 -9.98 64.10
N ASP A 58 22.01 -10.29 64.19
CA ASP A 58 21.41 -10.65 65.47
C ASP A 58 21.91 -12.03 65.95
N PRO A 59 21.92 -12.31 67.26
CA PRO A 59 22.35 -13.61 67.81
C PRO A 59 21.64 -14.81 67.17
N THR A 60 20.38 -14.63 66.74
CA THR A 60 19.57 -15.67 66.10
C THR A 60 19.90 -15.90 64.62
N GLU A 61 20.67 -15.00 64.00
CA GLU A 61 21.00 -15.03 62.57
C GLU A 61 22.40 -15.62 62.29
N VAL A 62 23.17 -15.90 63.34
CA VAL A 62 24.46 -16.59 63.20
C VAL A 62 24.26 -17.97 62.54
N GLY A 63 25.03 -18.23 61.49
CA GLY A 63 24.91 -19.41 60.63
C GLY A 63 23.90 -19.26 59.47
N THR A 64 23.22 -18.11 59.36
CA THR A 64 22.32 -17.80 58.24
C THR A 64 22.88 -16.66 57.38
N ALA A 65 22.45 -16.62 56.11
CA ALA A 65 22.84 -15.57 55.18
C ALA A 65 22.07 -14.29 55.51
N VAL A 66 22.78 -13.27 55.97
CA VAL A 66 22.25 -11.93 56.23
C VAL A 66 22.46 -11.09 54.97
N ASP A 67 21.38 -10.51 54.47
CA ASP A 67 21.42 -9.56 53.36
C ASP A 67 21.94 -8.22 53.87
N ILE A 68 22.94 -7.65 53.20
CA ILE A 68 23.56 -6.38 53.60
C ILE A 68 22.69 -5.15 53.25
N GLY A 69 21.49 -5.40 52.73
CA GLY A 69 20.44 -4.42 52.45
C GLY A 69 20.41 -3.96 51.00
N GLU A 70 19.27 -3.38 50.57
CA GLU A 70 19.12 -2.77 49.24
C GLU A 70 20.12 -1.61 49.09
N LEU A 71 21.26 -1.89 48.46
CA LEU A 71 22.13 -0.91 47.84
C LEU A 71 21.30 -0.09 46.86
N SER A 72 20.90 1.11 47.26
CA SER A 72 20.36 2.18 46.40
C SER A 72 19.46 1.67 45.27
N GLY A 73 18.29 1.12 45.59
CA GLY A 73 17.20 0.89 44.63
C GLY A 73 17.35 -0.25 43.63
N ASP A 74 18.52 -0.89 43.50
CA ASP A 74 18.77 -1.91 42.46
C ASP A 74 19.25 -3.27 43.03
N GLY A 75 18.92 -3.59 44.29
CA GLY A 75 18.88 -4.97 44.82
C GLY A 75 20.06 -5.89 44.47
N GLN A 76 21.31 -5.44 44.67
CA GLN A 76 22.51 -6.17 44.23
C GLN A 76 22.92 -7.37 45.11
N GLY A 77 22.11 -7.71 46.13
CA GLY A 77 21.99 -9.06 46.69
C GLY A 77 23.28 -9.75 47.15
N VAL A 78 24.17 -9.03 47.83
CA VAL A 78 25.33 -9.63 48.50
C VAL A 78 24.89 -10.06 49.90
N THR A 79 25.08 -11.33 50.23
CA THR A 79 24.80 -11.84 51.58
C THR A 79 26.09 -12.23 52.28
N VAL A 80 26.12 -12.01 53.59
CA VAL A 80 27.20 -12.38 54.49
C VAL A 80 26.67 -13.41 55.47
N THR A 81 27.43 -14.51 55.66
CA THR A 81 27.12 -15.51 56.69
C THR A 81 28.27 -15.58 57.69
N LEU A 82 28.00 -15.33 58.97
CA LEU A 82 28.94 -15.60 60.06
C LEU A 82 28.71 -17.03 60.56
N SER A 83 29.65 -17.94 60.31
CA SER A 83 29.38 -19.39 60.26
C SER A 83 29.61 -20.19 61.55
N SER A 84 30.15 -19.61 62.63
CA SER A 84 30.43 -20.31 63.90
C SER A 84 29.91 -19.55 65.13
N SER A 85 29.02 -20.16 65.92
CA SER A 85 28.55 -19.60 67.19
C SER A 85 29.55 -19.90 68.33
N GLY A 86 29.67 -18.97 69.28
CA GLY A 86 30.59 -19.05 70.42
C GLY A 86 32.00 -18.50 70.17
N GLU A 87 32.32 -18.08 68.94
CA GLU A 87 33.55 -17.33 68.66
C GLU A 87 33.39 -15.85 68.98
N THR A 88 34.47 -15.20 69.41
CA THR A 88 34.48 -13.75 69.68
C THR A 88 35.01 -13.01 68.46
N VAL A 89 34.23 -12.07 67.97
CA VAL A 89 34.62 -11.11 66.92
C VAL A 89 34.95 -9.79 67.60
N THR A 90 36.04 -9.14 67.22
CA THR A 90 36.49 -7.88 67.81
C THR A 90 36.16 -6.68 66.94
N THR A 91 35.86 -5.54 67.58
CA THR A 91 35.73 -4.27 66.86
C THR A 91 37.02 -3.96 66.12
N GLY A 92 36.90 -3.65 64.83
CA GLY A 92 38.01 -3.40 63.92
C GLY A 92 38.41 -4.61 63.07
N ASP A 93 37.82 -5.79 63.27
CA ASP A 93 38.04 -6.93 62.37
C ASP A 93 37.51 -6.61 60.97
N THR A 94 38.24 -6.99 59.93
CA THR A 94 37.90 -6.71 58.54
C THR A 94 37.95 -7.94 57.64
N PHE A 95 37.07 -8.01 56.65
CA PHE A 95 37.11 -9.00 55.57
C PHE A 95 36.61 -8.39 54.26
N SER A 96 36.87 -9.04 53.13
CA SER A 96 36.41 -8.56 51.82
C SER A 96 35.79 -9.67 50.97
N ILE A 97 34.83 -9.29 50.13
CA ILE A 97 34.19 -10.16 49.14
C ILE A 97 34.35 -9.52 47.77
N ASP A 98 34.97 -10.24 46.83
CA ASP A 98 35.03 -9.85 45.43
C ASP A 98 33.85 -10.46 44.66
N VAL A 99 33.10 -9.61 43.95
CA VAL A 99 32.01 -10.03 43.07
C VAL A 99 32.36 -9.72 41.61
N PHE A 100 32.11 -10.68 40.72
CA PHE A 100 32.52 -10.62 39.31
C PHE A 100 31.30 -10.71 38.39
N ASN A 101 31.24 -9.82 37.39
CA ASN A 101 30.29 -9.87 36.29
C ASN A 101 31.01 -10.35 35.00
N PRO A 102 30.88 -11.62 34.59
CA PRO A 102 31.50 -12.09 33.37
C PRO A 102 30.73 -11.55 32.15
N THR A 103 31.31 -10.61 31.40
CA THR A 103 30.87 -10.33 30.03
C THR A 103 31.07 -11.59 29.18
N LEU A 104 29.99 -12.31 28.88
CA LEU A 104 30.04 -13.59 28.15
C LEU A 104 30.43 -13.41 26.67
N GLN A 105 30.16 -12.24 26.07
CA GLN A 105 30.50 -11.93 24.68
C GLN A 105 30.65 -10.41 24.50
N SER A 106 31.77 -9.98 23.91
CA SER A 106 31.98 -8.58 23.53
C SER A 106 31.28 -8.26 22.20
N PRO A 107 30.78 -7.03 22.00
CA PRO A 107 30.28 -6.61 20.69
C PRO A 107 31.40 -6.70 19.67
N GLN A 108 31.07 -7.14 18.45
CA GLN A 108 32.00 -7.25 17.34
C GLN A 108 31.31 -6.78 16.08
N ASP A 109 32.04 -6.02 15.27
CA ASP A 109 31.61 -5.63 13.94
C ASP A 109 31.57 -6.87 13.04
N ALA A 110 30.64 -6.86 12.09
CA ALA A 110 30.65 -7.79 10.97
C ALA A 110 31.84 -7.50 10.06
N GLU A 111 32.60 -8.53 9.70
CA GLU A 111 33.67 -8.46 8.71
C GLU A 111 33.26 -9.21 7.45
N LEU A 112 33.41 -8.57 6.29
CA LEU A 112 33.12 -9.18 4.99
C LEU A 112 34.12 -8.76 3.92
N LYS A 113 34.20 -9.56 2.86
CA LYS A 113 35.07 -9.31 1.72
C LYS A 113 34.24 -9.33 0.44
N VAL A 114 34.16 -8.22 -0.26
CA VAL A 114 33.42 -8.06 -1.53
C VAL A 114 34.43 -7.67 -2.61
N ASP A 115 34.51 -8.42 -3.71
CA ASP A 115 35.45 -8.20 -4.83
C ASP A 115 36.90 -7.94 -4.41
N ASN A 116 37.36 -8.67 -3.39
CA ASN A 116 38.67 -8.54 -2.75
C ASN A 116 38.90 -7.31 -1.86
N VAL A 117 37.87 -6.52 -1.60
CA VAL A 117 37.90 -5.41 -0.65
C VAL A 117 37.35 -5.86 0.70
N TYR A 118 38.15 -5.70 1.76
CA TYR A 118 37.70 -5.95 3.13
C TYR A 118 36.91 -4.77 3.66
N MET A 119 35.82 -5.06 4.35
CA MET A 119 34.91 -4.07 4.91
C MET A 119 34.45 -4.51 6.30
N THR A 120 34.15 -3.54 7.16
CA THR A 120 33.55 -3.78 8.47
C THR A 120 32.22 -3.04 8.59
N ARG A 121 31.26 -3.60 9.32
CA ARG A 121 29.94 -2.98 9.58
C ARG A 121 29.49 -3.27 11.01
N GLU A 122 28.83 -2.31 11.63
CA GLU A 122 28.29 -2.45 12.99
C GLU A 122 27.12 -3.46 13.07
N SER A 123 26.54 -3.86 11.92
CA SER A 123 25.38 -4.74 11.82
C SER A 123 25.59 -5.87 10.79
N ASN A 124 24.92 -7.00 11.03
CA ASN A 124 24.84 -8.11 10.07
C ASN A 124 23.85 -7.85 8.92
N THR A 125 23.11 -6.74 8.95
CA THR A 125 22.28 -6.27 7.83
C THR A 125 22.95 -5.08 7.18
N ILE A 126 23.35 -5.24 5.93
CA ILE A 126 24.22 -4.35 5.18
C ILE A 126 23.46 -3.85 3.96
N THR A 127 23.32 -2.53 3.83
CA THR A 127 22.51 -1.89 2.77
C THR A 127 23.30 -0.88 1.94
N ASP A 128 24.59 -0.71 2.22
CA ASP A 128 25.41 0.40 1.75
C ASP A 128 26.65 -0.05 0.96
N VAL A 129 26.75 -1.34 0.64
CA VAL A 129 27.90 -1.91 -0.08
C VAL A 129 27.64 -2.01 -1.58
N ILE A 130 26.43 -2.42 -1.97
CA ILE A 130 25.99 -2.46 -3.36
C ILE A 130 24.67 -1.69 -3.39
N ASP A 131 24.59 -0.68 -4.26
CA ASP A 131 23.40 0.15 -4.38
C ASP A 131 22.18 -0.71 -4.74
N GLY A 132 21.05 -0.45 -4.07
CA GLY A 132 19.82 -1.24 -4.22
C GLY A 132 19.85 -2.65 -3.61
N VAL A 133 20.96 -3.11 -3.00
CA VAL A 133 21.05 -4.47 -2.45
C VAL A 133 21.15 -4.45 -0.93
N THR A 134 20.31 -5.28 -0.29
CA THR A 134 20.40 -5.57 1.14
C THR A 134 20.99 -6.97 1.36
N ILE A 135 22.15 -7.03 2.01
CA ILE A 135 22.85 -8.26 2.36
C ILE A 135 22.63 -8.56 3.84
N THR A 136 22.14 -9.76 4.17
CA THR A 136 22.03 -10.21 5.56
C THR A 136 23.01 -11.35 5.82
N LEU A 137 24.02 -11.10 6.66
CA LEU A 137 25.01 -12.07 7.07
C LEU A 137 24.40 -13.05 8.08
N LYS A 138 24.57 -14.36 7.82
CA LYS A 138 24.00 -15.43 8.65
C LYS A 138 25.04 -16.22 9.42
N SER A 139 26.21 -16.44 8.82
CA SER A 139 27.31 -17.17 9.44
C SER A 139 28.65 -16.76 8.82
N ALA A 140 29.71 -16.80 9.64
CA ALA A 140 31.07 -16.54 9.19
C ALA A 140 31.73 -17.81 8.66
N ASP A 141 32.35 -17.74 7.48
CA ASP A 141 33.17 -18.81 6.91
C ASP A 141 34.23 -18.21 5.97
N SER A 142 35.48 -18.16 6.42
CA SER A 142 36.58 -17.54 5.66
C SER A 142 37.05 -18.35 4.46
N THR A 143 36.51 -19.56 4.26
CA THR A 143 36.91 -20.46 3.16
C THR A 143 35.90 -20.50 2.03
N LYS A 144 34.68 -20.00 2.27
CA LYS A 144 33.63 -19.95 1.26
C LYS A 144 33.62 -18.60 0.57
N THR A 145 33.50 -18.66 -0.75
CA THR A 145 33.14 -17.50 -1.58
C THR A 145 31.68 -17.68 -1.97
N VAL A 146 30.89 -16.62 -1.84
CA VAL A 146 29.49 -16.58 -2.27
C VAL A 146 29.44 -15.68 -3.49
N ASP A 147 28.98 -16.23 -4.61
CA ASP A 147 28.75 -15.46 -5.83
C ASP A 147 27.34 -14.84 -5.74
N LEU A 148 27.27 -13.52 -5.67
CA LEU A 148 26.03 -12.76 -5.71
C LEU A 148 25.80 -12.30 -7.14
N VAL A 149 24.73 -12.79 -7.76
CA VAL A 149 24.30 -12.36 -9.10
C VAL A 149 23.01 -11.55 -8.95
N VAL A 150 23.02 -10.33 -9.47
CA VAL A 150 21.83 -9.50 -9.63
C VAL A 150 21.41 -9.62 -11.08
N SER A 151 20.16 -10.01 -11.31
CA SER A 151 19.58 -10.21 -12.63
C SER A 151 18.13 -9.75 -12.65
N ASP A 152 17.60 -9.52 -13.85
CA ASP A 152 16.21 -9.19 -14.06
C ASP A 152 15.30 -10.36 -13.65
N ASP A 153 14.18 -10.04 -13.00
CA ASP A 153 13.17 -11.02 -12.57
C ASP A 153 12.14 -11.25 -13.70
N ILE A 154 12.57 -11.98 -14.72
CA ILE A 154 11.74 -12.32 -15.89
C ILE A 154 10.46 -13.04 -15.45
N ASP A 155 10.57 -13.99 -14.53
CA ASP A 155 9.43 -14.77 -14.05
C ASP A 155 8.40 -13.87 -13.33
N GLY A 156 8.85 -12.97 -12.47
CA GLY A 156 7.98 -12.01 -11.80
C GLY A 156 7.24 -11.08 -12.76
N VAL A 157 7.89 -10.60 -13.82
CA VAL A 157 7.22 -9.77 -14.86
C VAL A 157 6.24 -10.60 -15.69
N LYS A 158 6.59 -11.83 -16.07
CA LYS A 158 5.68 -12.74 -16.78
C LYS A 158 4.41 -13.01 -15.99
N GLU A 159 4.53 -13.21 -14.67
CA GLU A 159 3.37 -13.39 -13.79
C GLU A 159 2.43 -12.17 -13.87
N LYS A 160 2.97 -10.95 -13.75
CA LYS A 160 2.19 -9.71 -13.81
C LYS A 160 1.53 -9.48 -15.18
N ILE A 161 2.22 -9.79 -16.27
CA ILE A 161 1.65 -9.70 -17.62
C ILE A 161 0.50 -10.70 -17.78
N ASN A 162 0.64 -11.93 -17.29
CA ASN A 162 -0.43 -12.94 -17.34
C ASN A 162 -1.65 -12.56 -16.48
N GLU A 163 -1.43 -11.96 -15.31
CA GLU A 163 -2.51 -11.41 -14.47
C GLU A 163 -3.29 -10.31 -15.21
N PHE A 164 -2.57 -9.39 -15.88
CA PHE A 164 -3.18 -8.36 -16.72
C PHE A 164 -4.00 -8.95 -17.87
N VAL A 165 -3.42 -9.88 -18.63
CA VAL A 165 -4.11 -10.54 -19.75
C VAL A 165 -5.35 -11.29 -19.29
N SER A 166 -5.26 -11.98 -18.14
CA SER A 166 -6.39 -12.69 -17.56
C SER A 166 -7.52 -11.74 -17.14
N SER A 167 -7.19 -10.62 -16.49
CA SER A 167 -8.17 -9.59 -16.12
C SER A 167 -8.88 -8.98 -17.33
N TYR A 168 -8.12 -8.74 -18.42
CA TYR A 168 -8.70 -8.29 -19.69
C TYR A 168 -9.64 -9.35 -20.29
N VAL A 169 -9.22 -10.63 -20.31
CA VAL A 169 -10.04 -11.73 -20.84
C VAL A 169 -11.33 -11.90 -20.03
N ASP A 170 -11.27 -11.78 -18.71
CA ASP A 170 -12.44 -11.85 -17.83
C ASP A 170 -13.43 -10.72 -18.13
N LEU A 171 -12.95 -9.48 -18.25
CA LEU A 171 -13.78 -8.33 -18.63
C LEU A 171 -14.45 -8.56 -19.99
N PHE A 172 -13.69 -8.96 -21.01
CA PHE A 172 -14.22 -9.17 -22.36
C PHE A 172 -15.17 -10.37 -22.44
N SER A 173 -14.97 -11.38 -21.60
CA SER A 173 -15.87 -12.52 -21.48
C SER A 173 -17.20 -12.08 -20.86
N ALA A 174 -17.17 -11.25 -19.81
CA ALA A 174 -18.37 -10.67 -19.22
C ALA A 174 -19.12 -9.80 -20.24
N ILE A 175 -18.43 -8.87 -20.91
CA ILE A 175 -19.02 -8.03 -21.98
C ILE A 175 -19.68 -8.91 -23.06
N SER A 176 -18.99 -9.96 -23.50
CA SER A 176 -19.49 -10.87 -24.53
C SER A 176 -20.71 -11.65 -24.06
N GLN A 177 -20.76 -12.06 -22.79
CA GLN A 177 -21.93 -12.73 -22.21
C GLN A 177 -23.18 -11.84 -22.30
N TYR A 178 -23.08 -10.58 -21.88
CA TYR A 178 -24.22 -9.65 -21.90
C TYR A 178 -24.64 -9.19 -23.30
N ASN A 179 -23.72 -9.23 -24.27
CA ASN A 179 -23.98 -8.85 -25.67
C ASN A 179 -24.09 -10.06 -26.64
N SER A 180 -24.30 -11.27 -26.12
CA SER A 180 -24.42 -12.46 -26.98
C SER A 180 -25.87 -12.76 -27.38
N TYR A 181 -26.03 -13.56 -28.43
CA TYR A 181 -27.29 -14.20 -28.78
C TYR A 181 -27.08 -15.71 -28.80
N ASP A 182 -27.77 -16.43 -27.93
CA ASP A 182 -27.74 -17.88 -27.91
C ASP A 182 -28.71 -18.43 -28.96
N THR A 183 -28.15 -19.04 -30.01
CA THR A 183 -28.93 -19.60 -31.13
C THR A 183 -29.73 -20.84 -30.76
N GLU A 184 -29.34 -21.57 -29.72
CA GLU A 184 -30.03 -22.78 -29.26
C GLU A 184 -31.24 -22.43 -28.40
N THR A 185 -31.03 -21.60 -27.37
CA THR A 185 -32.12 -21.14 -26.50
C THR A 185 -32.95 -20.01 -27.12
N LYS A 186 -32.46 -19.40 -28.21
CA LYS A 186 -33.05 -18.22 -28.87
C LYS A 186 -33.20 -17.04 -27.90
N THR A 187 -32.25 -16.91 -26.98
CA THR A 187 -32.24 -15.84 -26.00
C THR A 187 -31.16 -14.83 -26.32
N ALA A 188 -31.52 -13.55 -26.24
CA ALA A 188 -30.58 -12.45 -26.31
C ALA A 188 -30.04 -12.14 -24.92
N GLY A 189 -28.76 -11.80 -24.83
CA GLY A 189 -28.18 -11.18 -23.65
C GLY A 189 -28.87 -9.83 -23.36
N PRO A 190 -28.92 -9.40 -22.08
CA PRO A 190 -29.64 -8.18 -21.69
C PRO A 190 -29.18 -6.90 -22.40
N LEU A 191 -27.91 -6.84 -22.84
CA LEU A 191 -27.30 -5.68 -23.49
C LEU A 191 -26.97 -5.96 -24.96
N LEU A 192 -27.66 -6.91 -25.59
CA LEU A 192 -27.44 -7.22 -27.00
C LEU A 192 -27.73 -5.98 -27.88
N GLY A 193 -26.69 -5.50 -28.57
CA GLY A 193 -26.77 -4.34 -29.44
C GLY A 193 -26.67 -2.99 -28.70
N ASP A 194 -26.34 -3.00 -27.42
CA ASP A 194 -26.11 -1.78 -26.65
C ASP A 194 -24.91 -1.00 -27.20
N GLY A 195 -25.14 0.26 -27.58
CA GLY A 195 -24.13 1.10 -28.21
C GLY A 195 -23.00 1.50 -27.26
N THR A 196 -23.31 1.70 -25.99
CA THR A 196 -22.36 2.09 -24.95
C THR A 196 -21.38 0.96 -24.69
N LEU A 197 -21.88 -0.26 -24.50
CA LEU A 197 -21.08 -1.46 -24.31
C LEU A 197 -20.17 -1.72 -25.52
N MET A 198 -20.68 -1.52 -26.74
CA MET A 198 -19.85 -1.63 -27.95
C MET A 198 -18.77 -0.55 -28.03
N ASN A 199 -19.08 0.68 -27.59
CA ASN A 199 -18.11 1.77 -27.55
C ASN A 199 -16.96 1.49 -26.57
N ILE A 200 -17.30 1.05 -25.35
CA ILE A 200 -16.32 0.61 -24.34
C ILE A 200 -15.41 -0.49 -24.90
N LYS A 201 -16.02 -1.53 -25.48
CA LYS A 201 -15.29 -2.65 -26.08
C LYS A 201 -14.30 -2.15 -27.14
N SER A 202 -14.74 -1.30 -28.08
CA SER A 202 -13.91 -0.79 -29.15
C SER A 202 -12.77 0.11 -28.66
N ARG A 203 -13.01 0.95 -27.64
CA ARG A 203 -12.00 1.83 -27.02
C ARG A 203 -10.88 1.04 -26.37
N LEU A 204 -11.22 0.09 -25.51
CA LEU A 204 -10.23 -0.78 -24.85
C LEU A 204 -9.44 -1.61 -25.86
N GLN A 205 -10.11 -2.14 -26.89
CA GLN A 205 -9.42 -2.86 -27.98
C GLN A 205 -8.45 -1.98 -28.75
N GLN A 206 -8.83 -0.73 -29.03
CA GLN A 206 -7.99 0.19 -29.78
C GLN A 206 -6.67 0.46 -29.05
N ILE A 207 -6.69 0.57 -27.72
CA ILE A 207 -5.50 0.75 -26.90
C ILE A 207 -4.56 -0.45 -27.06
N ILE A 208 -5.08 -1.67 -26.95
CA ILE A 208 -4.29 -2.91 -27.09
C ILE A 208 -3.62 -3.04 -28.45
N TYR A 209 -4.30 -2.65 -29.53
CA TYR A 209 -3.79 -2.79 -30.91
C TYR A 209 -2.91 -1.63 -31.37
N SER A 210 -2.96 -0.50 -30.67
CA SER A 210 -2.21 0.69 -31.06
C SER A 210 -0.73 0.54 -30.76
N ALA A 211 0.10 1.21 -31.56
CA ALA A 211 1.49 1.41 -31.20
C ALA A 211 1.57 2.35 -29.99
N ILE A 212 2.48 2.06 -29.07
CA ILE A 212 2.63 2.83 -27.83
C ILE A 212 3.20 4.21 -28.13
N PRO A 213 2.47 5.30 -27.81
CA PRO A 213 2.92 6.65 -28.11
C PRO A 213 4.10 7.05 -27.22
N GLY A 214 4.97 7.90 -27.75
CA GLY A 214 6.06 8.52 -26.99
C GLY A 214 7.22 7.60 -26.59
N LEU A 215 7.29 6.39 -27.16
CA LEU A 215 8.46 5.52 -26.99
C LEU A 215 9.73 6.17 -27.54
N ALA A 216 10.88 5.73 -27.03
CA ALA A 216 12.17 6.21 -27.49
C ALA A 216 12.38 5.89 -28.98
N SER A 217 13.07 6.79 -29.69
CA SER A 217 13.42 6.55 -31.09
C SER A 217 14.32 5.30 -31.19
N GLY A 218 13.87 4.30 -31.94
CA GLY A 218 14.58 3.03 -32.08
C GLY A 218 14.29 2.00 -31.00
N ALA A 219 13.20 2.18 -30.22
CA ALA A 219 12.70 1.15 -29.32
C ALA A 219 12.54 -0.20 -30.05
N SER A 220 12.96 -1.28 -29.37
CA SER A 220 12.92 -2.64 -29.91
C SER A 220 11.48 -3.10 -30.17
N TYR A 221 10.56 -2.65 -29.33
CA TYR A 221 9.14 -2.96 -29.39
C TYR A 221 8.30 -1.70 -29.33
N ASP A 222 7.23 -1.66 -30.11
CA ASP A 222 6.24 -0.59 -30.13
C ASP A 222 4.80 -1.08 -29.91
N SER A 223 4.58 -2.39 -29.76
CA SER A 223 3.26 -2.97 -29.58
C SER A 223 3.29 -4.29 -28.82
N LEU A 224 2.20 -4.60 -28.12
CA LEU A 224 2.08 -5.85 -27.35
C LEU A 224 2.18 -7.12 -28.22
N SER A 225 1.77 -7.03 -29.48
CA SER A 225 1.85 -8.15 -30.42
C SER A 225 3.27 -8.61 -30.73
N GLN A 226 4.25 -7.71 -30.65
CA GLN A 226 5.67 -8.03 -30.91
C GLN A 226 6.31 -8.82 -29.78
N ILE A 227 5.78 -8.71 -28.56
CA ILE A 227 6.25 -9.42 -27.37
C ILE A 227 5.44 -10.69 -27.08
N GLY A 228 4.65 -11.18 -28.05
CA GLY A 228 3.89 -12.42 -27.92
C GLY A 228 2.51 -12.28 -27.25
N ILE A 229 2.01 -11.07 -27.03
CA ILE A 229 0.62 -10.87 -26.56
C ILE A 229 -0.26 -10.70 -27.79
N GLU A 230 -0.91 -11.79 -28.16
CA GLU A 230 -1.70 -11.89 -29.37
C GLU A 230 -3.19 -11.72 -29.06
N SER A 231 -3.95 -11.22 -30.04
CA SER A 231 -5.41 -11.17 -29.95
C SER A 231 -6.06 -12.11 -30.95
N GLY A 232 -7.02 -12.89 -30.46
CA GLY A 232 -7.91 -13.69 -31.29
C GLY A 232 -8.92 -12.83 -32.06
N SER A 233 -9.65 -13.48 -32.98
CA SER A 233 -10.71 -12.86 -33.80
C SER A 233 -11.92 -12.36 -32.98
N ASN A 234 -12.07 -12.85 -31.75
CA ASN A 234 -13.08 -12.40 -30.79
C ASN A 234 -12.62 -11.20 -29.94
N GLY A 235 -11.35 -10.79 -30.08
CA GLY A 235 -10.74 -9.72 -29.31
C GLY A 235 -10.22 -10.13 -27.94
N LEU A 236 -10.21 -11.44 -27.62
CA LEU A 236 -9.58 -11.97 -26.42
C LEU A 236 -8.07 -12.07 -26.61
N LEU A 237 -7.32 -11.78 -25.56
CA LEU A 237 -5.86 -11.85 -25.56
C LEU A 237 -5.37 -13.23 -25.13
N SER A 238 -4.19 -13.59 -25.64
CA SER A 238 -3.44 -14.78 -25.27
C SER A 238 -1.96 -14.46 -25.24
N VAL A 239 -1.20 -15.14 -24.39
CA VAL A 239 0.25 -14.98 -24.27
C VAL A 239 0.96 -16.16 -24.93
N ASP A 240 1.87 -15.85 -25.85
CA ASP A 240 2.92 -16.76 -26.33
C ASP A 240 4.11 -16.67 -25.36
N ASP A 241 4.22 -17.67 -24.48
CA ASP A 241 5.20 -17.69 -23.40
C ASP A 241 6.65 -17.69 -23.90
N ASP A 242 6.92 -18.36 -25.02
CA ASP A 242 8.25 -18.44 -25.61
C ASP A 242 8.66 -17.06 -26.16
N LYS A 243 7.78 -16.42 -26.96
CA LYS A 243 8.05 -15.07 -27.48
C LYS A 243 8.18 -14.03 -26.38
N LEU A 244 7.36 -14.11 -25.34
CA LEU A 244 7.43 -13.19 -24.21
C LEU A 244 8.75 -13.38 -23.45
N THR A 245 9.19 -14.62 -23.26
CA THR A 245 10.48 -14.93 -22.62
C THR A 245 11.65 -14.42 -23.44
N ASP A 246 11.61 -14.62 -24.77
CA ASP A 246 12.63 -14.12 -25.69
C ASP A 246 12.70 -12.57 -25.65
N ALA A 247 11.54 -11.90 -25.66
CA ALA A 247 11.47 -10.44 -25.61
C ALA A 247 12.00 -9.86 -24.29
N LEU A 248 11.64 -10.48 -23.15
CA LEU A 248 12.14 -10.08 -21.83
C LEU A 248 13.64 -10.33 -21.66
N THR A 249 14.19 -11.32 -22.37
CA THR A 249 15.62 -11.60 -22.37
C THR A 249 16.41 -10.63 -23.25
N ASP A 250 15.81 -10.19 -24.37
CA ASP A 250 16.45 -9.27 -25.32
C ASP A 250 16.42 -7.82 -24.85
N ASP A 251 15.27 -7.33 -24.38
CA ASP A 251 15.09 -5.95 -23.94
C ASP A 251 14.05 -5.84 -22.81
N PHE A 252 14.48 -6.15 -21.58
CA PHE A 252 13.64 -6.14 -20.38
C PHE A 252 12.97 -4.79 -20.13
N GLU A 253 13.73 -3.68 -20.22
CA GLU A 253 13.18 -2.33 -20.07
C GLU A 253 12.21 -1.97 -21.20
N GLY A 254 12.53 -2.35 -22.45
CA GLY A 254 11.66 -2.16 -23.60
C GLY A 254 10.29 -2.80 -23.42
N VAL A 255 10.24 -4.04 -22.91
CA VAL A 255 8.97 -4.71 -22.56
C VAL A 255 8.23 -3.94 -21.47
N GLY A 256 8.93 -3.52 -20.40
CA GLY A 256 8.34 -2.72 -19.32
C GLY A 256 7.68 -1.43 -19.82
N ASN A 257 8.37 -0.71 -20.71
CA ASN A 257 7.90 0.54 -21.30
C ASN A 257 6.64 0.39 -22.16
N LEU A 258 6.30 -0.81 -22.63
CA LEU A 258 5.02 -1.06 -23.31
C LEU A 258 3.83 -1.01 -22.35
N PHE A 259 4.04 -1.21 -21.05
CA PHE A 259 2.97 -1.23 -20.05
C PHE A 259 2.95 0.03 -19.20
N THR A 260 4.12 0.52 -18.78
CA THR A 260 4.24 1.58 -17.79
C THR A 260 4.37 2.96 -18.42
N LEU A 261 4.39 3.98 -17.56
CA LEU A 261 4.78 5.33 -17.95
C LEU A 261 6.30 5.42 -17.87
N ASP A 262 6.91 5.89 -18.95
CA ASP A 262 8.35 6.15 -19.02
C ASP A 262 8.59 7.57 -19.51
N TRP A 263 9.67 8.20 -19.06
CA TRP A 263 10.01 9.55 -19.50
C TRP A 263 11.51 9.78 -19.49
N SER A 264 11.94 10.69 -20.36
CA SER A 264 13.33 11.14 -20.40
C SER A 264 13.41 12.62 -20.70
N THR A 265 14.48 13.28 -20.26
CA THR A 265 14.73 14.70 -20.51
C THR A 265 16.08 14.91 -21.17
N THR A 266 16.19 15.88 -22.07
CA THR A 266 17.50 16.34 -22.59
C THR A 266 18.16 17.39 -21.68
N ASN A 267 17.42 17.95 -20.72
CA ASN A 267 17.92 18.91 -19.74
C ASN A 267 17.47 18.52 -18.32
N SER A 268 18.41 18.18 -17.44
CA SER A 268 18.12 17.74 -16.07
C SER A 268 17.43 18.79 -15.19
N ASN A 269 17.47 20.07 -15.58
CA ASN A 269 16.72 21.15 -14.93
C ASN A 269 15.22 21.11 -15.26
N ILE A 270 14.81 20.37 -16.29
CA ILE A 270 13.43 20.18 -16.70
C ILE A 270 13.07 18.72 -16.41
N ARG A 271 12.18 18.50 -15.44
CA ARG A 271 11.81 17.14 -15.01
C ARG A 271 10.31 16.94 -15.09
N TYR A 272 9.91 15.78 -15.59
CA TYR A 272 8.53 15.33 -15.46
C TYR A 272 8.11 15.33 -13.98
N PHE A 273 6.90 15.81 -13.70
CA PHE A 273 6.32 15.78 -12.37
C PHE A 273 5.01 15.01 -12.35
N THR A 274 4.05 15.37 -13.19
CA THR A 274 2.78 14.64 -13.32
C THR A 274 2.15 14.89 -14.70
N ARG A 275 1.07 14.16 -14.98
CA ARG A 275 0.22 14.30 -16.17
C ARG A 275 -1.25 14.15 -15.76
N THR A 276 -2.15 14.45 -16.69
CA THR A 276 -3.55 14.02 -16.62
C THR A 276 -3.82 12.95 -17.69
N SER A 277 -5.02 12.39 -17.71
CA SER A 277 -5.51 11.47 -18.74
C SER A 277 -5.57 12.11 -20.14
N ASP A 278 -5.67 13.45 -20.22
CA ASP A 278 -5.65 14.20 -21.48
C ASP A 278 -4.24 14.32 -22.09
N THR A 279 -3.19 14.13 -21.27
CA THR A 279 -1.81 14.20 -21.73
C THR A 279 -1.49 13.02 -22.64
N GLN A 280 -1.13 13.30 -23.89
CA GLN A 280 -0.78 12.25 -24.85
C GLN A 280 0.67 11.78 -24.65
N GLY A 281 1.01 10.60 -25.18
CA GLY A 281 2.41 10.18 -25.25
C GLY A 281 3.13 10.91 -26.39
N GLY A 282 4.34 11.42 -26.17
CA GLY A 282 5.05 12.20 -27.18
C GLY A 282 6.38 12.77 -26.71
N THR A 283 6.98 13.58 -27.57
CA THR A 283 8.13 14.43 -27.22
C THR A 283 7.71 15.88 -27.25
N TYR A 284 8.06 16.60 -26.19
CA TYR A 284 7.60 17.94 -25.88
C TYR A 284 8.80 18.88 -25.79
N SER A 285 8.87 19.89 -26.66
CA SER A 285 9.93 20.90 -26.59
C SER A 285 9.56 21.99 -25.60
N VAL A 286 10.41 22.20 -24.59
CA VAL A 286 10.16 23.06 -23.45
C VAL A 286 11.11 24.25 -23.47
N VAL A 287 10.55 25.43 -23.22
CA VAL A 287 11.29 26.67 -22.97
C VAL A 287 10.75 27.29 -21.69
N ALA A 288 11.63 27.57 -20.73
CA ALA A 288 11.29 28.18 -19.46
C ALA A 288 12.15 29.43 -19.23
N ASN A 289 11.53 30.56 -18.90
CA ASN A 289 12.20 31.84 -18.74
C ASN A 289 12.20 32.29 -17.28
N PHE A 290 13.31 32.87 -16.84
CA PHE A 290 13.51 33.30 -15.47
C PHE A 290 13.81 34.79 -15.38
N ASP A 291 13.35 35.42 -14.30
CA ASP A 291 13.79 36.77 -13.95
C ASP A 291 15.22 36.80 -13.38
N ALA A 292 15.74 38.00 -13.12
CA ALA A 292 17.07 38.18 -12.53
C ALA A 292 17.19 37.63 -11.09
N GLY A 293 16.06 37.33 -10.43
CA GLY A 293 15.99 36.73 -9.11
C GLY A 293 15.89 35.20 -9.12
N GLY A 294 15.81 34.57 -10.30
CA GLY A 294 15.67 33.13 -10.46
C GLY A 294 14.23 32.61 -10.33
N THR A 295 13.23 33.50 -10.41
CA THR A 295 11.81 33.11 -10.42
C THR A 295 11.38 32.77 -11.85
N LEU A 296 10.69 31.64 -12.03
CA LEU A 296 10.08 31.26 -13.30
C LEU A 296 8.97 32.27 -13.66
N THR A 297 9.11 32.98 -14.78
CA THR A 297 8.17 34.04 -15.19
C THR A 297 7.15 33.57 -16.21
N ASP A 298 7.60 32.77 -17.18
CA ASP A 298 6.81 32.24 -18.27
C ASP A 298 7.52 31.05 -18.91
N GLY A 299 6.80 30.34 -19.78
CA GLY A 299 7.37 29.26 -20.56
C GLY A 299 6.43 28.77 -21.64
N THR A 300 6.95 27.91 -22.50
CA THR A 300 6.18 27.24 -23.54
C THR A 300 6.47 25.76 -23.56
N ILE A 301 5.46 24.96 -23.88
CA ILE A 301 5.59 23.54 -24.21
C ILE A 301 5.09 23.39 -25.65
N ASN A 302 5.89 22.80 -26.53
CA ASN A 302 5.64 22.72 -27.98
C ASN A 302 5.37 24.09 -28.65
N GLY A 303 5.86 25.17 -28.05
CA GLY A 303 5.61 26.54 -28.52
C GLY A 303 4.26 27.12 -28.10
N HIS A 304 3.39 26.33 -27.46
CA HIS A 304 2.17 26.81 -26.82
C HIS A 304 2.50 27.39 -25.43
N THR A 305 1.88 28.51 -25.06
CA THR A 305 2.13 29.17 -23.77
C THR A 305 1.68 28.28 -22.63
N ALA A 306 2.61 27.89 -21.77
CA ALA A 306 2.33 27.08 -20.60
C ALA A 306 1.91 27.96 -19.40
N THR A 307 1.08 27.41 -18.52
CA THR A 307 0.70 28.08 -17.28
C THR A 307 1.81 27.90 -16.25
N VAL A 308 2.24 28.99 -15.60
CA VAL A 308 3.24 28.96 -14.53
C VAL A 308 2.56 28.79 -13.18
N GLU A 309 2.94 27.75 -12.45
CA GLU A 309 2.47 27.48 -11.09
C GLU A 309 3.68 27.33 -10.14
N GLY A 310 4.22 28.44 -9.63
CA GLY A 310 5.46 28.40 -8.85
C GLY A 310 6.64 27.96 -9.73
N ASP A 311 7.30 26.86 -9.37
CA ASP A 311 8.44 26.29 -10.12
C ASP A 311 8.00 25.31 -11.21
N TYR A 312 6.71 25.29 -11.55
CA TYR A 312 6.14 24.34 -12.49
C TYR A 312 5.61 25.03 -13.75
N LEU A 313 5.81 24.37 -14.90
CA LEU A 313 5.07 24.65 -16.12
C LEU A 313 3.97 23.59 -16.29
N VAL A 314 2.77 24.04 -16.60
CA VAL A 314 1.60 23.20 -16.92
C VAL A 314 1.22 23.42 -18.37
N GLY A 315 1.11 22.33 -19.14
CA GLY A 315 0.75 22.38 -20.55
C GLY A 315 -0.63 22.99 -20.80
N ALA A 316 -0.76 23.61 -21.97
CA ALA A 316 -1.97 24.31 -22.37
C ALA A 316 -3.10 23.32 -22.74
N SER A 317 -4.34 23.74 -22.54
CA SER A 317 -5.52 22.96 -22.94
C SER A 317 -5.65 22.85 -24.46
N ASP A 318 -6.38 21.83 -24.93
CA ASP A 318 -6.64 21.54 -26.34
C ASP A 318 -5.41 21.10 -27.16
N TYR A 319 -4.29 20.80 -26.49
CA TYR A 319 -3.03 20.36 -27.10
C TYR A 319 -2.55 19.03 -26.50
N PRO A 320 -1.67 18.27 -27.19
CA PRO A 320 -1.15 17.00 -26.68
C PRO A 320 -0.44 17.09 -25.32
N GLU A 321 0.05 18.26 -24.93
CA GLU A 321 0.65 18.54 -23.62
C GLU A 321 -0.37 18.89 -22.52
N GLU A 322 -1.67 18.88 -22.79
CA GLU A 322 -2.69 19.24 -21.80
C GLU A 322 -2.53 18.43 -20.51
N GLY A 323 -2.46 19.14 -19.38
CA GLY A 323 -2.25 18.53 -18.06
C GLY A 323 -0.83 18.05 -17.77
N LEU A 324 0.11 18.11 -18.73
CA LEU A 324 1.51 17.80 -18.50
C LEU A 324 2.12 18.85 -17.56
N LYS A 325 2.59 18.41 -16.40
CA LYS A 325 3.23 19.27 -15.40
C LYS A 325 4.71 18.93 -15.28
N LEU A 326 5.55 19.93 -15.49
CA LEU A 326 7.00 19.83 -15.48
C LEU A 326 7.57 20.69 -14.36
N LYS A 327 8.47 20.13 -13.55
CA LYS A 327 9.24 20.87 -12.57
C LYS A 327 10.45 21.49 -13.25
N ILE A 328 10.61 22.80 -13.12
CA ILE A 328 11.74 23.54 -13.67
C ILE A 328 12.64 24.00 -12.52
N THR A 329 13.94 23.71 -12.63
CA THR A 329 14.96 24.12 -11.64
C THR A 329 15.79 25.25 -12.22
N TYR A 330 15.90 26.36 -11.49
CA TYR A 330 16.76 27.46 -11.88
C TYR A 330 18.24 27.08 -11.69
N ALA A 331 19.03 27.12 -12.77
CA ALA A 331 20.47 26.83 -12.75
C ALA A 331 21.34 28.07 -12.98
N GLY A 332 20.79 29.28 -12.84
CA GLY A 332 21.52 30.53 -13.06
C GLY A 332 21.38 31.13 -14.46
N ASN A 333 20.67 30.47 -15.37
CA ASN A 333 20.42 30.96 -16.72
C ASN A 333 19.09 31.73 -16.80
N SER A 334 19.02 32.78 -17.63
CA SER A 334 17.76 33.48 -17.88
C SER A 334 16.73 32.64 -18.64
N GLN A 335 17.16 31.53 -19.24
CA GLN A 335 16.31 30.61 -19.98
C GLN A 335 16.85 29.19 -19.84
N GLU A 336 15.96 28.23 -19.61
CA GLU A 336 16.22 26.80 -19.69
C GLU A 336 15.42 26.22 -20.85
N THR A 337 16.07 25.40 -21.68
CA THR A 337 15.43 24.71 -22.81
C THR A 337 15.77 23.24 -22.80
N GLY A 338 14.85 22.40 -23.25
CA GLY A 338 15.07 20.96 -23.38
C GLY A 338 13.82 20.27 -23.89
N ASP A 339 13.95 18.99 -24.21
CA ASP A 339 12.86 18.15 -24.66
C ASP A 339 12.52 17.14 -23.57
N ILE A 340 11.23 16.95 -23.32
CA ILE A 340 10.69 15.89 -22.47
C ILE A 340 10.03 14.86 -23.38
N ARG A 341 10.53 13.64 -23.38
CA ARG A 341 9.81 12.50 -23.94
C ARG A 341 9.00 11.85 -22.84
N LEU A 342 7.75 11.55 -23.12
CA LEU A 342 6.81 10.84 -22.25
C LEU A 342 6.18 9.71 -23.05
N SER A 343 6.40 8.47 -22.64
CA SER A 343 5.69 7.30 -23.16
C SER A 343 4.58 6.89 -22.22
N THR A 344 3.44 6.54 -22.82
CA THR A 344 2.25 6.10 -22.08
C THR A 344 1.93 4.67 -22.50
N GLY A 345 2.41 3.70 -21.72
CA GLY A 345 2.16 2.27 -21.97
C GLY A 345 0.69 1.87 -21.86
N VAL A 346 0.38 0.65 -22.29
CA VAL A 346 -0.99 0.11 -22.35
C VAL A 346 -1.69 0.12 -21.00
N ALA A 347 -0.98 -0.25 -19.92
CA ALA A 347 -1.63 -0.30 -18.60
C ALA A 347 -2.06 1.10 -18.15
N VAL A 348 -1.24 2.10 -18.45
CA VAL A 348 -1.53 3.51 -18.16
C VAL A 348 -2.72 4.02 -18.99
N GLN A 349 -2.75 3.72 -20.29
CA GLN A 349 -3.86 4.11 -21.17
C GLN A 349 -5.18 3.42 -20.79
N ILE A 350 -5.13 2.15 -20.38
CA ILE A 350 -6.32 1.42 -19.92
C ILE A 350 -6.80 1.97 -18.58
N ASP A 351 -5.89 2.30 -17.67
CA ASP A 351 -6.24 2.92 -16.38
C ASP A 351 -6.98 4.24 -16.61
N ASP A 352 -6.46 5.12 -17.46
CA ASP A 352 -7.10 6.38 -17.83
C ASP A 352 -8.50 6.16 -18.46
N GLU A 353 -8.61 5.20 -19.39
CA GLU A 353 -9.87 4.94 -20.08
C GLU A 353 -10.91 4.33 -19.13
N ILE A 354 -10.49 3.46 -18.21
CA ILE A 354 -11.38 2.89 -17.19
C ILE A 354 -11.82 3.97 -16.20
N ASP A 355 -10.92 4.85 -15.76
CA ASP A 355 -11.24 5.97 -14.88
C ASP A 355 -12.31 6.86 -15.52
N TRP A 356 -12.12 7.25 -16.79
CA TRP A 356 -13.13 8.02 -17.52
C TRP A 356 -14.45 7.25 -17.71
N ILE A 357 -14.42 5.97 -18.08
CA ILE A 357 -15.65 5.16 -18.28
C ILE A 357 -16.45 5.03 -17.00
N THR A 358 -15.77 4.89 -15.85
CA THR A 358 -16.37 4.60 -14.54
C THR A 358 -16.57 5.83 -13.67
N ASP A 359 -16.21 7.02 -14.16
CA ASP A 359 -16.45 8.26 -13.44
C ASP A 359 -17.95 8.45 -13.13
N SER A 360 -18.21 8.83 -11.89
CA SER A 360 -19.56 8.90 -11.32
C SER A 360 -20.37 10.12 -11.73
N GLN A 361 -19.78 11.09 -12.42
CA GLN A 361 -20.44 12.35 -12.79
C GLN A 361 -20.48 12.57 -14.30
N ASP A 362 -19.34 12.37 -14.97
CA ASP A 362 -19.16 12.65 -16.39
C ASP A 362 -18.80 11.38 -17.19
N GLY A 363 -18.75 10.23 -16.51
CA GLY A 363 -18.35 8.97 -17.10
C GLY A 363 -19.40 8.36 -18.04
N LEU A 364 -18.90 7.55 -18.97
CA LEU A 364 -19.72 6.95 -20.03
C LEU A 364 -20.83 6.04 -19.47
N ILE A 365 -20.56 5.31 -18.38
CA ILE A 365 -21.55 4.45 -17.72
C ILE A 365 -22.62 5.29 -17.02
N CYS A 366 -22.22 6.35 -16.32
CA CYS A 366 -23.16 7.26 -15.65
C CYS A 366 -24.14 7.88 -16.65
N GLY A 367 -23.64 8.39 -17.78
CA GLY A 367 -24.50 8.95 -18.82
C GLY A 367 -25.46 7.92 -19.45
N ALA A 368 -25.06 6.65 -19.53
CA ALA A 368 -25.94 5.59 -20.00
C ALA A 368 -27.01 5.22 -18.96
N GLU A 369 -26.66 5.20 -17.67
CA GLU A 369 -27.60 4.96 -16.57
C GLU A 369 -28.66 6.07 -16.50
N ASP A 370 -28.23 7.34 -16.55
CA ASP A 370 -29.13 8.50 -16.58
C ASP A 370 -30.10 8.44 -17.76
N GLY A 371 -29.59 8.13 -18.96
CA GLY A 371 -30.44 8.00 -20.15
C GLY A 371 -31.48 6.88 -20.04
N ILE A 372 -31.15 5.77 -19.39
CA ILE A 372 -32.10 4.68 -19.12
C ILE A 372 -33.12 5.12 -18.06
N GLN A 373 -32.69 5.81 -17.01
CA GLN A 373 -33.58 6.31 -15.95
C GLN A 373 -34.58 7.32 -16.51
N ASP A 374 -34.16 8.25 -17.35
CA ASP A 374 -35.04 9.20 -18.05
C ASP A 374 -36.08 8.48 -18.92
N ALA A 375 -35.67 7.41 -19.60
CA ALA A 375 -36.59 6.60 -20.41
C ALA A 375 -37.62 5.86 -19.53
N ILE A 376 -37.21 5.37 -18.35
CA ILE A 376 -38.10 4.75 -17.37
C ILE A 376 -39.12 5.77 -16.88
N ASP A 377 -38.70 6.97 -16.51
CA ASP A 377 -39.57 8.02 -15.98
C ASP A 377 -40.61 8.46 -17.02
N LEU A 378 -40.19 8.64 -18.28
CA LEU A 378 -41.12 8.95 -19.38
C LEU A 378 -42.17 7.85 -19.62
N LEU A 379 -41.76 6.58 -19.50
CA LEU A 379 -42.67 5.46 -19.64
C LEU A 379 -43.66 5.38 -18.48
N GLN A 380 -43.23 5.68 -17.25
CA GLN A 380 -44.11 5.76 -16.08
C GLN A 380 -45.16 6.86 -16.27
N ASP A 381 -44.76 8.07 -16.67
CA ASP A 381 -45.69 9.17 -16.96
C ASP A 381 -46.75 8.79 -18.01
N ARG A 382 -46.35 8.03 -19.02
CA ARG A 382 -47.25 7.54 -20.07
C ARG A 382 -48.23 6.48 -19.55
N ILE A 383 -47.76 5.56 -18.71
CA ILE A 383 -48.63 4.57 -18.05
C ILE A 383 -49.68 5.31 -17.22
N ASP A 384 -49.27 6.28 -16.42
CA ASP A 384 -50.16 7.07 -15.56
C ASP A 384 -51.23 7.86 -16.35
N ASP A 385 -50.87 8.42 -17.52
CA ASP A 385 -51.86 9.04 -18.41
C ASP A 385 -52.83 8.01 -19.00
N MET A 386 -52.32 6.85 -19.43
CA MET A 386 -53.16 5.78 -19.97
C MET A 386 -54.15 5.23 -18.93
N GLU A 387 -53.71 5.02 -17.69
CA GLU A 387 -54.55 4.60 -16.58
C GLU A 387 -55.65 5.62 -16.30
N ARG A 388 -55.32 6.91 -16.24
CA ARG A 388 -56.32 7.99 -16.08
C ARG A 388 -57.36 7.99 -17.22
N ARG A 389 -56.93 7.77 -18.45
CA ARG A 389 -57.83 7.69 -19.62
C ARG A 389 -58.74 6.47 -19.58
N LEU A 390 -58.23 5.31 -19.15
CA LEU A 390 -59.03 4.08 -19.00
C LEU A 390 -60.18 4.28 -18.01
N VAL A 391 -59.94 4.97 -16.90
CA VAL A 391 -60.99 5.30 -15.91
C VAL A 391 -62.10 6.15 -16.54
N VAL A 392 -61.74 7.18 -17.32
CA VAL A 392 -62.72 8.05 -17.99
C VAL A 392 -63.53 7.27 -19.04
N VAL A 393 -62.86 6.41 -19.81
CA VAL A 393 -63.51 5.56 -20.81
C VAL A 393 -64.49 4.58 -20.15
N GLU A 394 -64.09 3.94 -19.06
CA GLU A 394 -64.97 3.06 -18.28
C GLU A 394 -66.22 3.82 -17.80
N GLN A 395 -66.03 5.01 -17.22
CA GLN A 395 -67.14 5.84 -16.74
C GLN A 395 -68.10 6.21 -17.87
N ASN A 396 -67.58 6.57 -19.04
CA ASN A 396 -68.40 6.86 -20.22
C ASN A 396 -69.20 5.65 -20.68
N TYR A 397 -68.60 4.46 -20.72
CA TYR A 397 -69.31 3.23 -21.07
C TYR A 397 -70.39 2.87 -20.04
N ARG A 398 -70.11 3.03 -18.74
CA ARG A 398 -71.12 2.85 -17.68
C ARG A 398 -72.29 3.81 -17.86
N ASN A 399 -72.02 5.08 -18.16
CA ASN A 399 -73.06 6.08 -18.42
C ASN A 399 -73.90 5.74 -19.66
N GLN A 400 -73.27 5.31 -20.76
CA GLN A 400 -73.97 4.87 -21.98
C GLN A 400 -74.84 3.64 -21.73
N PHE A 401 -74.32 2.66 -20.99
CA PHE A 401 -75.05 1.45 -20.63
C PHE A 401 -76.29 1.77 -19.79
N ASN A 402 -76.15 2.60 -18.76
CA ASN A 402 -77.28 3.05 -17.93
C ASN A 402 -78.34 3.81 -18.77
N ALA A 403 -77.91 4.65 -19.71
CA ALA A 403 -78.84 5.35 -20.61
C ALA A 403 -79.60 4.39 -21.54
N LEU A 404 -78.92 3.35 -22.06
CA LEU A 404 -79.54 2.30 -22.85
C LEU A 404 -80.54 1.48 -22.04
N GLU A 405 -80.25 1.15 -20.77
CA GLU A 405 -81.21 0.48 -19.88
C GLU A 405 -82.48 1.32 -19.67
N ILE A 406 -82.34 2.63 -19.45
CA ILE A 406 -83.48 3.55 -19.33
C ILE A 406 -84.30 3.57 -20.62
N LEU A 407 -83.64 3.70 -21.78
CA LEU A 407 -84.29 3.70 -23.08
C LEU A 407 -85.05 2.38 -23.32
N MET A 408 -84.43 1.24 -23.03
CA MET A 408 -85.04 -0.08 -23.15
C MET A 408 -86.25 -0.23 -22.21
N SER A 409 -86.16 0.28 -20.97
CA SER A 409 -87.28 0.32 -20.04
C SER A 409 -88.45 1.16 -20.58
N GLN A 410 -88.16 2.34 -21.13
CA GLN A 410 -89.17 3.19 -21.78
C GLN A 410 -89.80 2.54 -23.01
N LEU A 411 -89.00 1.90 -23.86
CA LEU A 411 -89.47 1.17 -25.05
C LEU A 411 -90.34 -0.03 -24.64
N ASN A 412 -89.97 -0.76 -23.59
CA ASN A 412 -90.80 -1.84 -23.06
C ASN A 412 -92.12 -1.32 -22.50
N ALA A 413 -92.11 -0.20 -21.76
CA ALA A 413 -93.34 0.44 -21.27
C ALA A 413 -94.24 0.91 -22.44
N GLN A 414 -93.65 1.49 -23.48
CA GLN A 414 -94.35 1.90 -24.70
C GLN A 414 -94.90 0.70 -25.48
N SER A 415 -94.12 -0.37 -25.62
CA SER A 415 -94.56 -1.63 -26.24
C SER A 415 -95.75 -2.24 -25.50
N ASN A 416 -95.69 -2.27 -24.16
CA ASN A 416 -96.80 -2.75 -23.32
C ASN A 416 -98.04 -1.86 -23.47
N TYR A 417 -97.88 -0.53 -23.52
CA TYR A 417 -98.97 0.40 -23.77
C TYR A 417 -99.62 0.17 -25.15
N LEU A 418 -98.81 0.06 -26.20
CA LEU A 418 -99.29 -0.21 -27.56
C LEU A 418 -99.97 -1.57 -27.66
N THR A 419 -99.42 -2.61 -27.03
CA THR A 419 -100.01 -3.96 -26.97
C THR A 419 -101.36 -3.93 -26.24
N GLY A 420 -101.46 -3.17 -25.15
CA GLY A 420 -102.71 -2.94 -24.44
C GLY A 420 -103.75 -2.21 -25.30
N GLN A 421 -103.33 -1.18 -26.05
CA GLN A 421 -104.22 -0.48 -26.99
C GLN A 421 -104.67 -1.38 -28.15
N LEU A 422 -103.76 -2.19 -28.71
CA LEU A 422 -104.10 -3.15 -29.76
C LEU A 422 -105.08 -4.23 -29.27
N SER A 423 -104.93 -4.70 -28.02
CA SER A 423 -105.82 -5.69 -27.42
C SER A 423 -107.20 -5.12 -27.09
N ALA A 424 -107.31 -3.80 -26.94
CA ALA A 424 -108.56 -3.07 -26.70
C ALA A 424 -109.28 -2.65 -28.00
N LEU A 425 -108.69 -2.90 -29.18
CA LEU A 425 -109.38 -2.72 -30.45
C LEU A 425 -110.41 -3.85 -30.63
N PRO A 426 -111.64 -3.56 -31.10
CA PRO A 426 -112.67 -4.58 -31.28
C PRO A 426 -112.25 -5.56 -32.37
N THR A 427 -112.39 -6.87 -32.11
CA THR A 427 -112.30 -7.90 -33.16
C THR A 427 -113.44 -7.68 -34.15
N LEU A 428 -113.08 -7.38 -35.41
CA LEU A 428 -114.01 -7.27 -36.54
C LEU A 428 -114.42 -8.64 -37.06
#